data_AF-A0ABD5VGA8-F1
#
_entry.id   AF-A0ABD5VGA8-F1
#
_cell.length_a   1.000
_cell.length_b   1.000
_cell.length_c   1.000
_cell.angle_alpha   90.00
_cell.angle_beta   90.00
_cell.angle_gamma   90.00
#
_symmetry.space_group_name_H-M   'P 1'
#
loop_
_entity.id
_entity.type
_entity.pdbx_description
1 polymer ?
#
loop_
_entity_poly.entity_id
_entity_poly.type
_entity_poly.pdbx_seq_one_letter_code
_entity_poly.pdbx_strand_id
1 'polypeptide(L)' 'MHGTNFKIDSELRKHGQVLDLPAAAKTVSVEPVGAGYVRVTYLKPVQEIAVETPRDAEDAMAYVD' A
#
# COMPACT_ATOMS: atom_id res chain seq x y z
N MET A 1 -10.68 -14.57 8.08
CA MET A 1 -9.91 -13.38 8.51
C MET A 1 -10.17 -12.29 7.50
N HIS A 2 -10.60 -11.11 7.96
CA HIS A 2 -10.73 -9.93 7.10
C HIS A 2 -9.36 -9.28 6.96
N GLY A 3 -8.87 -9.13 5.73
CA GLY A 3 -7.57 -8.56 5.42
C GLY A 3 -7.73 -7.26 4.62
N THR A 4 -7.21 -6.16 5.15
CA THR A 4 -7.15 -4.89 4.42
C THR A 4 -5.92 -4.88 3.52
N ASN A 5 -6.10 -4.69 2.22
CA ASN A 5 -4.99 -4.48 1.30
C ASN A 5 -4.49 -3.05 1.41
N PHE A 6 -3.18 -2.86 1.28
CA PHE A 6 -2.55 -1.55 1.25
C PHE A 6 -1.72 -1.42 -0.02
N LYS A 7 -1.69 -0.22 -0.58
CA LYS A 7 -0.71 0.18 -1.60
C LYS A 7 0.25 1.20 -1.01
N ILE A 8 1.50 1.17 -1.44
CA ILE A 8 2.50 2.16 -1.06
C ILE A 8 2.33 3.37 -1.98
N ASP A 9 2.01 4.53 -1.40
CA ASP A 9 2.05 5.82 -2.09
C ASP A 9 3.25 6.62 -1.59
N SER A 10 4.00 7.24 -2.51
CA SER A 10 5.18 8.06 -2.20
C SER A 10 5.12 9.36 -3.00
N GLU A 11 5.14 10.50 -2.30
CA GLU A 11 4.95 11.82 -2.88
C GLU A 11 6.03 12.80 -2.41
N LEU A 12 6.53 13.64 -3.32
CA LEU A 12 7.41 14.75 -2.97
C LEU A 12 6.59 15.97 -2.57
N ARG A 13 6.94 16.58 -1.44
CA ARG A 13 6.31 17.79 -0.93
C ARG A 13 7.37 18.83 -0.59
N LYS A 14 7.09 20.08 -0.91
CA LYS A 14 7.92 21.23 -0.52
C LYS A 14 7.53 21.70 0.88
N HIS A 15 8.47 22.29 1.60
CA HIS A 15 8.20 22.96 2.87
C HIS A 15 7.01 23.93 2.74
N GLY A 16 6.08 23.85 3.70
CA GLY A 16 4.86 24.65 3.75
C GLY A 16 3.68 24.08 2.95
N GLN A 17 3.85 22.99 2.19
CA GLN A 17 2.73 22.32 1.54
C GLN A 17 2.00 21.37 2.49
N VAL A 18 0.66 21.39 2.44
CA VAL A 18 -0.19 20.46 3.18
C VAL A 18 -0.43 19.21 2.34
N LEU A 19 -0.33 18.03 2.96
CA LEU A 19 -0.66 16.74 2.37
C LEU A 19 -1.85 16.13 3.11
N ASP A 20 -2.92 15.86 2.38
CA ASP A 20 -4.11 15.19 2.91
C ASP A 20 -3.89 13.67 2.91
N LEU A 21 -3.58 13.13 4.09
CA LEU A 21 -3.45 11.69 4.27
C LEU A 21 -4.84 11.06 4.53
N PRO A 22 -5.16 9.93 3.90
CA PRO A 22 -6.35 9.16 4.25
C PRO A 22 -6.35 8.80 5.73
N ALA A 23 -7.51 8.88 6.41
CA ALA A 23 -7.61 8.61 7.85
C ALA A 23 -7.11 7.20 8.26
N ALA A 24 -7.19 6.24 7.35
CA ALA A 24 -6.73 4.87 7.55
C ALA A 24 -5.34 4.59 6.93
N ALA A 25 -4.59 5.63 6.56
CA ALA A 25 -3.21 5.47 6.13
C ALA A 25 -2.34 4.92 7.28
N LYS A 26 -1.40 4.04 6.93
CA LYS A 26 -0.47 3.44 7.89
C LYS A 26 0.98 3.68 7.49
N THR A 27 1.90 3.50 8.44
CA THR A 27 3.35 3.51 8.19
C THR A 27 3.79 4.76 7.42
N VAL A 28 3.43 5.94 7.92
CA VAL A 28 3.82 7.21 7.32
C VAL A 28 5.29 7.49 7.64
N SER A 29 6.12 7.60 6.61
CA SER A 29 7.51 8.05 6.73
C SER A 29 7.72 9.37 6.00
N VAL A 30 8.60 10.21 6.54
CA VAL A 30 8.96 11.50 5.96
C VAL A 30 10.48 11.57 5.90
N GLU A 31 11.02 11.66 4.70
CA GLU A 31 12.46 11.65 4.44
C GLU A 31 12.89 12.97 3.79
N PRO A 32 13.92 13.66 4.31
CA PRO A 32 14.46 14.84 3.64
C PRO A 32 15.18 14.41 2.36
N VAL A 33 14.86 15.08 1.24
CA VAL A 33 15.51 14.83 -0.06
C VAL A 33 16.36 16.00 -0.55
N GLY A 34 16.42 17.10 0.24
CA GLY A 34 17.21 18.30 -0.05
C GLY A 34 16.39 19.45 -0.62
N ALA A 35 17.01 20.65 -0.73
CA ALA A 35 16.42 21.86 -1.30
C ALA A 35 15.03 22.27 -0.75
N GLY A 36 14.75 21.95 0.52
CA GLY A 36 13.46 22.24 1.16
C GLY A 36 12.32 21.29 0.75
N TYR A 37 12.65 20.13 0.18
CA TYR A 37 11.70 19.07 -0.14
C TYR A 37 11.83 17.89 0.83
N VAL A 38 10.69 17.25 1.06
CA VAL A 38 10.55 15.97 1.77
C VAL A 38 9.84 14.98 0.87
N ARG A 39 10.20 13.71 0.98
CA ARG A 39 9.44 12.59 0.42
C ARG A 39 8.57 12.02 1.54
N VAL A 40 7.28 11.98 1.32
CA VAL A 40 6.32 11.37 2.24
C VAL A 40 5.88 10.04 1.63
N THR A 41 6.08 8.96 2.36
CA THR A 41 5.65 7.61 1.94
C THR A 41 4.67 7.05 2.94
N TYR A 42 3.57 6.46 2.48
CA TYR A 42 2.55 5.90 3.35
C TYR A 42 1.83 4.71 2.71
N LEU A 43 1.26 3.84 3.54
CA LEU A 43 0.39 2.76 3.13
C LEU A 43 -1.04 3.26 3.02
N LYS A 44 -1.53 3.41 1.80
CA LYS A 44 -2.92 3.77 1.51
C LYS A 44 -3.79 2.52 1.46
N PRO A 45 -4.88 2.43 2.24
CA PRO A 45 -5.80 1.30 2.16
C PRO A 45 -6.49 1.28 0.80
N VAL A 46 -6.54 0.09 0.21
CA VAL A 46 -7.33 -0.23 -0.99
C VAL A 46 -8.40 -1.22 -0.55
N GLN A 47 -9.66 -1.00 -0.97
CA GLN A 47 -10.83 -1.71 -0.45
C GLN A 47 -10.67 -3.24 -0.42
N GLU A 48 -11.33 -3.84 0.57
CA GLU A 48 -11.27 -5.23 0.98
C GLU A 48 -11.74 -6.18 -0.14
N ILE A 49 -10.92 -7.19 -0.44
CA ILE A 49 -11.36 -8.34 -1.24
C ILE A 49 -11.72 -9.43 -0.22
N ALA A 50 -12.93 -9.98 -0.31
CA ALA A 50 -13.24 -11.21 0.40
C ALA A 50 -12.32 -12.31 -0.14
N VAL A 51 -11.31 -12.71 0.64
CA VAL A 51 -10.48 -13.86 0.29
C VAL A 51 -11.31 -15.11 0.59
N GLU A 52 -12.06 -15.58 -0.38
CA GLU A 52 -12.56 -16.95 -0.36
C GLU A 52 -11.34 -17.86 -0.40
N THR A 53 -11.01 -18.50 0.72
CA THR A 53 -10.02 -19.57 0.74
C THR A 53 -10.49 -20.66 -0.22
N PRO A 54 -9.78 -20.97 -1.32
CA PRO A 54 -10.02 -22.21 -2.02
C PRO A 54 -9.55 -23.31 -1.06
N ARG A 55 -10.50 -23.95 -0.37
CA ARG A 55 -10.33 -25.38 -0.15
C ARG A 55 -10.40 -25.99 -1.54
N ASP A 56 -9.41 -26.81 -1.87
CA ASP A 56 -9.26 -27.53 -3.15
C ASP A 56 -8.38 -26.81 -4.19
N ALA A 57 -7.14 -26.49 -3.80
CA ALA A 57 -6.02 -26.44 -4.75
C ALA A 57 -5.20 -27.74 -4.67
N GLU A 58 -5.89 -28.89 -4.71
CA GLU A 58 -5.32 -30.18 -5.09
C GLU A 58 -5.91 -30.56 -6.45
N ASP A 59 -5.53 -29.89 -7.54
CA ASP A 59 -5.56 -30.44 -8.93
C ASP A 59 -5.23 -29.41 -10.02
N ALA A 60 -4.07 -28.74 -9.94
CA ALA A 60 -3.55 -27.99 -11.09
C ALA A 60 -2.02 -27.98 -11.16
N MET A 61 -1.40 -29.16 -10.97
CA MET A 61 -0.04 -29.42 -11.45
C MET A 61 -0.15 -30.25 -12.74
N ALA A 62 -0.72 -29.66 -13.79
CA ALA A 62 -0.55 -30.18 -15.13
C ALA A 62 0.82 -29.72 -15.64
N TYR A 63 1.83 -30.58 -15.52
CA TYR A 63 3.05 -30.50 -16.30
C TYR A 63 2.64 -30.49 -17.78
N VAL A 64 3.05 -29.45 -18.52
CA VAL A 64 3.01 -29.46 -19.98
C VAL A 64 4.24 -30.22 -20.48
N ASP A 65 3.97 -31.21 -21.33
CA ASP A 65 4.91 -32.09 -22.05
C ASP A 65 5.87 -31.29 -22.96
#